data_AF-A0A523PA56-F1
#
_entry.id   AF-A0A523PA56-F1
#
_cell.length_a   1.000
_cell.length_b   1.000
_cell.length_c   1.000
_cell.angle_alpha   90.00
_cell.angle_beta   90.00
_cell.angle_gamma   90.00
#
_symmetry.space_group_name_H-M   'P 1'
#
loop_
_entity.id
_entity.type
_entity.pdbx_description
1 polymer ?
#
loop_
_entity_poly.entity_id
_entity_poly.type
_entity_poly.pdbx_seq_one_letter_code
_entity_poly.pdbx_strand_id
1 'polypeptide(L)'
;MPHFSTRLLQILVPALVLGSATAAVDGEPFLDLDLAQALERAMADEKPVFVAWSSAGNPECRRMELTYSDAAIAKWITEMTIPIMIDGDQERQLAVEYLVGSYPQVTLLDAEGGVLERIPGFFGSEDFMRRLEASVVASSAPVERPKDELEHDPGAWLAYGNYLYGIKQDPEEVVKAYFFCLDSGETFQPGFDAKYLDFLLNRMMVMHKVVPTRRGLRTRRDRLGWALSEGTASPREARAFLRYNFWLMDIDVSVAMYDRLAAGGEHEHTQELRAILFEELLVELVALRRYTDVLDSAGEVVPGLIARIEANVQAEDPEHEHDARSPKTDPSARDARNEIIVDAVHLYEAQLGVGRGAEAAELVDVLVEAFPSGRVYSLLMRHAMRVKLYDLARALAERGRRDLGDKAEKMIQRALRKLPPAERVGADKDDKGR
;
A
#
# COMPACT_ATOMS: atom_id res chain seq x y z
N MET A 1 41.04 59.68 1.44
CA MET A 1 42.21 58.96 1.97
C MET A 1 42.28 59.22 3.47
N PRO A 2 42.67 58.28 4.35
CA PRO A 2 42.41 56.84 4.40
C PRO A 2 41.85 56.41 5.79
N HIS A 3 41.72 55.10 5.99
CA HIS A 3 41.54 54.35 7.26
C HIS A 3 40.12 54.08 7.75
N PHE A 4 39.56 53.03 7.15
CA PHE A 4 38.58 52.11 7.73
C PHE A 4 39.01 51.65 9.13
N SER A 5 38.12 51.82 10.10
CA SER A 5 38.23 51.27 11.44
C SER A 5 37.47 49.94 11.49
N THR A 6 38.20 48.85 11.66
CA THR A 6 37.68 47.49 11.83
C THR A 6 37.07 47.36 13.22
N ARG A 7 35.74 47.46 13.34
CA ARG A 7 35.02 46.98 14.53
C ARG A 7 34.69 45.50 14.31
N LEU A 8 35.46 44.64 14.97
CA LEU A 8 35.14 43.23 15.18
C LEU A 8 33.80 43.14 15.93
N LEU A 9 32.74 42.75 15.23
CA LEU A 9 31.50 42.28 15.85
C LEU A 9 31.76 40.84 16.31
N GLN A 10 31.92 40.63 17.62
CA GLN A 10 31.90 39.29 18.21
C GLN A 10 30.48 38.73 18.05
N ILE A 11 30.29 37.86 17.06
CA ILE A 11 29.12 37.00 16.98
C ILE A 11 29.32 35.90 18.03
N LEU A 12 28.50 35.96 19.08
CA LEU A 12 28.36 34.91 20.07
C LEU A 12 27.73 33.70 19.37
N VAL A 13 28.53 32.70 19.01
CA VAL A 13 28.02 31.40 18.54
C VAL A 13 27.47 30.68 19.78
N PRO A 14 26.16 30.36 19.86
CA PRO A 14 25.71 29.46 20.90
C PRO A 14 26.27 28.08 20.55
N ALA A 15 27.11 27.54 21.45
CA ALA A 15 27.58 26.17 21.37
C ALA A 15 26.36 25.25 21.47
N LEU A 16 25.96 24.68 20.33
CA LEU A 16 24.98 23.62 20.25
C LEU A 16 25.60 22.38 20.91
N VAL A 17 25.23 22.13 22.17
CA VAL A 17 25.55 20.88 22.85
C VAL A 17 24.73 19.79 22.15
N LEU A 18 25.38 19.07 21.24
CA LEU A 18 24.89 17.80 20.70
C LEU A 18 24.91 16.76 21.83
N GLY A 19 23.87 16.79 22.65
CA GLY A 19 23.49 15.67 23.50
C GLY A 19 22.72 14.67 22.67
N SER A 20 23.41 13.67 22.10
CA SER A 20 22.75 12.47 21.60
C SER A 20 22.24 11.65 22.78
N ALA A 21 20.99 11.90 23.17
CA ALA A 21 20.20 10.97 23.95
C ALA A 21 19.07 10.48 23.04
N THR A 22 19.30 9.36 22.35
CA THR A 22 18.21 8.54 21.82
C THR A 22 17.51 7.90 23.01
N ALA A 23 16.59 8.65 23.64
CA ALA A 23 15.55 8.03 24.41
C ALA A 23 14.60 7.38 23.40
N ALA A 24 14.55 6.05 23.38
CA ALA A 24 13.38 5.37 22.85
C ALA A 24 12.18 5.94 23.60
N VAL A 25 11.23 6.54 22.88
CA VAL A 25 9.98 7.00 23.47
C VAL A 25 9.19 5.73 23.79
N ASP A 26 9.36 5.21 25.01
CA ASP A 26 8.47 4.22 25.58
C ASP A 26 7.13 4.92 25.86
N GLY A 27 6.22 4.86 24.90
CA GLY A 27 4.88 5.44 24.99
C GLY A 27 4.24 5.69 23.62
N GLU A 28 2.91 5.63 23.56
CA GLU A 28 2.16 6.07 22.38
C GLU A 28 2.48 7.56 22.09
N PRO A 29 2.59 7.99 20.82
CA PRO A 29 3.09 9.31 20.46
C PRO A 29 2.14 10.46 20.84
N PHE A 30 0.97 10.18 21.43
CA PHE A 30 -0.11 11.15 21.64
C PHE A 30 0.02 11.93 22.94
N LEU A 31 -0.23 13.23 22.86
CA LEU A 31 -0.30 14.13 24.00
C LEU A 31 -1.69 14.09 24.62
N ASP A 32 -1.74 14.21 25.94
CA ASP A 32 -2.99 14.37 26.71
C ASP A 32 -3.46 15.83 26.64
N LEU A 33 -3.96 16.22 25.47
CA LEU A 33 -4.49 17.54 25.17
C LEU A 33 -5.84 17.40 24.46
N ASP A 34 -6.75 18.33 24.73
CA ASP A 34 -7.92 18.51 23.87
C ASP A 34 -7.54 19.25 22.57
N LEU A 35 -8.48 19.32 21.61
CA LEU A 35 -8.21 19.96 20.33
C LEU A 35 -7.85 21.44 20.47
N ALA A 36 -8.48 22.18 21.38
CA ALA A 36 -8.22 23.61 21.54
C ALA A 36 -6.80 23.84 22.08
N GLN A 37 -6.38 23.04 23.06
CA GLN A 37 -5.04 23.04 23.62
C GLN A 37 -3.99 22.61 22.58
N ALA A 38 -4.30 21.62 21.75
CA ALA A 38 -3.42 21.19 20.68
C ALA A 38 -3.24 22.27 19.61
N LEU A 39 -4.29 23.01 19.26
CA LEU A 39 -4.22 24.14 18.33
C LEU A 39 -3.41 25.31 18.91
N GLU A 40 -3.61 25.65 20.19
CA GLU A 40 -2.78 26.66 20.87
C GLU A 40 -1.30 26.27 20.86
N ARG A 41 -1.00 25.00 21.12
CA ARG A 41 0.37 24.48 21.05
C ARG A 41 0.92 24.46 19.63
N ALA A 42 0.10 24.10 18.65
CA ALA A 42 0.46 24.11 17.23
C ALA A 42 0.85 25.50 16.74
N MET A 43 0.13 26.53 17.19
CA MET A 43 0.47 27.93 16.91
C MET A 43 1.82 28.32 17.53
N ALA A 44 2.10 27.88 18.77
CA ALA A 44 3.34 28.22 19.47
C ALA A 44 4.57 27.50 18.90
N ASP A 45 4.40 26.25 18.48
CA ASP A 45 5.48 25.39 17.98
C ASP A 45 5.63 25.42 16.45
N GLU A 46 4.74 26.14 15.75
CA GLU A 46 4.66 26.21 14.28
C GLU A 46 4.56 24.83 13.61
N LYS A 47 3.74 23.94 14.20
CA LYS A 47 3.54 22.57 13.74
C LYS A 47 2.07 22.26 13.46
N PRO A 48 1.75 21.40 12.48
CA PRO A 48 0.39 20.92 12.29
C PRO A 48 -0.09 20.06 13.46
N VAL A 49 -1.40 20.00 13.70
CA VAL A 49 -2.00 19.07 14.66
C VAL A 49 -2.30 17.74 13.96
N PHE A 50 -1.82 16.64 14.53
CA PHE A 50 -2.20 15.30 14.12
C PHE A 50 -3.34 14.81 15.00
N VAL A 51 -4.51 14.58 14.41
CA VAL A 51 -5.68 14.08 15.12
C VAL A 51 -5.96 12.63 14.71
N ALA A 52 -5.70 11.68 15.60
CA ALA A 52 -6.15 10.31 15.47
C ALA A 52 -7.59 10.18 15.97
N TRP A 53 -8.54 9.96 15.07
CA TRP A 53 -9.93 9.68 15.41
C TRP A 53 -10.11 8.18 15.63
N SER A 54 -10.50 7.82 16.84
CA SER A 54 -10.73 6.44 17.27
C SER A 54 -12.18 6.23 17.72
N SER A 55 -12.57 4.96 17.87
CA SER A 55 -13.84 4.55 18.47
C SER A 55 -13.58 3.34 19.35
N ALA A 56 -14.02 3.43 20.60
CA ALA A 56 -13.80 2.38 21.59
C ALA A 56 -14.39 1.04 21.11
N GLY A 57 -13.56 0.00 21.11
CA GLY A 57 -13.99 -1.36 20.73
C GLY A 57 -13.87 -1.68 19.23
N ASN A 58 -13.56 -0.72 18.35
CA ASN A 58 -13.34 -0.97 16.93
C ASN A 58 -12.01 -1.74 16.69
N PRO A 59 -12.03 -2.95 16.08
CA PRO A 59 -10.82 -3.72 15.79
C PRO A 59 -9.82 -3.02 14.88
N GLU A 60 -10.28 -2.22 13.92
CA GLU A 60 -9.40 -1.48 13.00
C GLU A 60 -8.69 -0.32 13.70
N CYS A 61 -9.32 0.33 14.70
CA CYS A 61 -8.66 1.34 15.53
C CYS A 61 -7.52 0.73 16.34
N ARG A 62 -7.74 -0.42 16.98
CA ARG A 62 -6.66 -1.16 17.68
C ARG A 62 -5.53 -1.59 16.75
N ARG A 63 -5.84 -1.87 15.47
CA ARG A 63 -4.80 -2.16 14.48
C ARG A 63 -3.99 -0.91 14.13
N MET A 64 -4.66 0.23 14.04
CA MET A 64 -4.01 1.52 13.76
C MET A 64 -3.10 1.99 14.91
N GLU A 65 -3.47 1.71 16.16
CA GLU A 65 -2.61 1.97 17.35
C GLU A 65 -1.26 1.25 17.26
N LEU A 66 -1.22 0.04 16.68
CA LEU A 66 0.03 -0.66 16.39
C LEU A 66 0.87 0.06 15.33
N THR A 67 0.21 0.61 14.30
CA THR A 67 0.88 1.43 13.28
C THR A 67 1.46 2.72 13.90
N TYR A 68 0.76 3.36 14.83
CA TYR A 68 1.27 4.55 15.53
C TYR A 68 2.46 4.25 16.45
N SER A 69 2.56 3.01 16.94
CA SER A 69 3.62 2.54 17.83
C SER A 69 4.88 2.07 17.08
N ASP A 70 4.84 2.03 15.74
CA ASP A 70 6.02 1.82 14.92
C ASP A 70 7.04 2.94 15.17
N ALA A 71 8.31 2.60 15.40
CA ALA A 71 9.31 3.55 15.85
C ALA A 71 9.55 4.70 14.85
N ALA A 72 9.49 4.44 13.54
CA ALA A 72 9.69 5.47 12.54
C ALA A 72 8.48 6.42 12.49
N ILE A 73 7.27 5.87 12.59
CA ILE A 73 6.03 6.65 12.60
C ILE A 73 5.89 7.46 13.88
N ALA A 74 6.08 6.84 15.05
CA ALA A 74 5.99 7.52 16.34
C ALA A 74 6.97 8.69 16.42
N LYS A 75 8.21 8.48 15.96
CA LYS A 75 9.22 9.53 15.84
C LYS A 75 8.74 10.65 14.91
N TRP A 76 8.29 10.31 13.72
CA TRP A 76 7.84 11.32 12.76
C TRP A 76 6.65 12.11 13.30
N ILE A 77 5.65 11.46 13.89
CA ILE A 77 4.46 12.10 14.45
C ILE A 77 4.87 13.08 15.55
N THR A 78 5.74 12.64 16.46
CA THR A 78 6.22 13.45 17.60
C THR A 78 7.09 14.62 17.15
N GLU A 79 7.98 14.41 16.18
CA GLU A 79 8.90 15.45 15.72
C GLU A 79 8.21 16.48 14.81
N MET A 80 7.27 16.04 13.97
CA MET A 80 6.70 16.86 12.89
C MET A 80 5.34 17.48 13.23
N THR A 81 4.65 17.03 14.29
CA THR A 81 3.27 17.44 14.57
C THR A 81 3.03 17.70 16.06
N ILE A 82 1.85 18.23 16.39
CA ILE A 82 1.24 18.16 17.73
C ILE A 82 0.23 17.01 17.72
N PRO A 83 0.57 15.81 18.21
CA PRO A 83 -0.29 14.65 18.12
C PRO A 83 -1.28 14.52 19.26
N ILE A 84 -2.56 14.34 18.93
CA ILE A 84 -3.64 14.03 19.86
C ILE A 84 -4.49 12.87 19.34
N MET A 85 -5.15 12.17 20.25
CA MET A 85 -6.12 11.12 19.93
C MET A 85 -7.48 11.50 20.51
N ILE A 86 -8.52 11.41 19.70
CA ILE A 86 -9.89 11.76 20.08
C ILE A 86 -10.80 10.55 19.85
N ASP A 87 -11.54 10.17 20.90
CA ASP A 87 -12.63 9.21 20.79
C ASP A 87 -13.85 9.88 20.17
N GLY A 88 -14.11 9.58 18.90
CA GLY A 88 -15.21 10.18 18.16
C GLY A 88 -16.60 9.73 18.60
N ASP A 89 -16.72 8.64 19.38
CA ASP A 89 -17.99 8.27 20.01
C ASP A 89 -18.33 9.16 21.20
N GLN A 90 -17.30 9.73 21.85
CA GLN A 90 -17.46 10.71 22.93
C GLN A 90 -17.59 12.12 22.35
N GLU A 91 -16.73 12.47 21.39
CA GLU A 91 -16.68 13.78 20.72
C GLU A 91 -17.44 13.81 19.39
N ARG A 92 -18.71 13.38 19.40
CA ARG A 92 -19.50 13.19 18.17
C ARG A 92 -19.68 14.46 17.34
N GLN A 93 -19.89 15.60 18.00
CA GLN A 93 -20.11 16.86 17.31
C GLN A 93 -18.82 17.28 16.57
N LEU A 94 -17.68 17.16 17.25
CA LEU A 94 -16.38 17.47 16.67
C LEU A 94 -16.03 16.51 15.51
N ALA A 95 -16.33 15.22 15.66
CA ALA A 95 -16.16 14.23 14.59
C ALA A 95 -17.01 14.58 13.34
N VAL A 96 -18.24 15.07 13.53
CA VAL A 96 -19.09 15.55 12.42
C VAL A 96 -18.51 16.80 11.77
N GLU A 97 -18.04 17.78 12.55
CA GLU A 97 -17.43 19.01 12.06
C GLU A 97 -16.19 18.73 11.19
N TYR A 98 -15.38 17.75 11.60
CA TYR A 98 -14.21 17.32 10.84
C TYR A 98 -14.50 16.28 9.73
N LEU A 99 -15.77 15.96 9.49
CA LEU A 99 -16.23 15.01 8.47
C LEU A 99 -15.65 13.59 8.65
N VAL A 100 -15.58 13.10 9.89
CA VAL A 100 -15.16 11.74 10.20
C VAL A 100 -16.29 10.77 9.87
N GLY A 101 -16.16 10.07 8.74
CA GLY A 101 -17.20 9.16 8.25
C GLY A 101 -17.06 7.71 8.77
N SER A 102 -15.86 7.34 9.22
CA SER A 102 -15.55 6.00 9.74
C SER A 102 -14.28 6.03 10.57
N TYR A 103 -14.16 5.13 11.55
CA TYR A 103 -12.95 4.96 12.34
C TYR A 103 -12.18 3.69 11.94
N PRO A 104 -10.83 3.71 11.96
CA PRO A 104 -9.97 4.85 12.29
C PRO A 104 -9.93 5.90 11.16
N GLN A 105 -9.63 7.15 11.51
CA GLN A 105 -9.29 8.20 10.55
C GLN A 105 -8.21 9.09 11.16
N VAL A 106 -7.22 9.50 10.38
CA VAL A 106 -6.29 10.57 10.76
C VAL A 106 -6.70 11.85 10.05
N THR A 107 -6.68 12.97 10.78
CA THR A 107 -6.84 14.31 10.20
C THR A 107 -5.65 15.15 10.60
N LEU A 108 -4.94 15.68 9.62
CA LEU A 108 -3.91 16.70 9.85
C LEU A 108 -4.55 18.07 9.75
N LEU A 109 -4.31 18.90 10.75
CA LEU A 109 -4.81 20.27 10.82
C LEU A 109 -3.65 21.27 10.79
N ASP A 110 -3.89 22.45 10.24
CA ASP A 110 -3.04 23.61 10.49
C ASP A 110 -3.24 24.13 11.93
N ALA A 111 -2.48 25.14 12.31
CA ALA A 111 -2.51 25.73 13.64
C ALA A 111 -3.82 26.48 13.94
N GLU A 112 -4.58 26.84 12.91
CA GLU A 112 -5.87 27.51 12.99
C GLU A 112 -7.06 26.52 13.00
N GLY A 113 -6.79 25.21 12.85
CA GLY A 113 -7.78 24.14 12.86
C GLY A 113 -8.39 23.82 11.49
N GLY A 114 -7.86 24.41 10.43
CA GLY A 114 -8.13 24.07 9.03
C GLY A 114 -7.56 22.70 8.67
N VAL A 115 -8.24 21.96 7.79
CA VAL A 115 -7.87 20.58 7.47
C VAL A 115 -6.88 20.52 6.31
N LEU A 116 -5.66 20.07 6.59
CA LEU A 116 -4.59 19.83 5.62
C LEU A 116 -4.78 18.50 4.88
N GLU A 117 -5.09 17.42 5.60
CA GLU A 117 -5.24 16.08 5.01
C GLU A 117 -6.21 15.22 5.83
N ARG A 118 -6.90 14.28 5.15
CA ARG A 118 -7.70 13.24 5.79
C ARG A 118 -7.28 11.88 5.28
N ILE A 119 -6.91 11.00 6.19
CA ILE A 119 -6.49 9.64 5.91
C ILE A 119 -7.54 8.70 6.52
N PRO A 120 -8.58 8.32 5.76
CA PRO A 120 -9.63 7.43 6.27
C PRO A 120 -9.18 5.97 6.24
N GLY A 121 -9.51 5.22 7.29
CA GLY A 121 -9.26 3.80 7.39
C GLY A 121 -7.91 3.43 7.99
N PHE A 122 -7.69 2.12 8.10
CA PHE A 122 -6.45 1.54 8.60
C PHE A 122 -5.40 1.42 7.47
N PHE A 123 -4.13 1.64 7.82
CA PHE A 123 -2.97 1.42 6.95
C PHE A 123 -1.84 0.72 7.75
N GLY A 124 -1.07 -0.12 7.07
CA GLY A 124 0.19 -0.66 7.61
C GLY A 124 1.29 0.42 7.67
N SER A 125 2.39 0.14 8.38
CA SER A 125 3.42 1.14 8.69
C SER A 125 4.03 1.82 7.44
N GLU A 126 4.41 1.05 6.42
CA GLU A 126 5.05 1.63 5.23
C GLU A 126 4.09 2.54 4.43
N ASP A 127 2.88 2.05 4.15
CA ASP A 127 1.83 2.82 3.46
C ASP A 127 1.43 4.07 4.23
N PHE A 128 1.37 3.96 5.56
CA PHE A 128 1.02 5.07 6.42
C PHE A 128 2.13 6.13 6.44
N MET A 129 3.39 5.72 6.57
CA MET A 129 4.53 6.63 6.51
C MET A 129 4.59 7.36 5.17
N ARG A 130 4.43 6.65 4.04
CA ARG A 130 4.38 7.29 2.70
C ARG A 130 3.31 8.37 2.61
N ARG A 131 2.12 8.12 3.16
CA ARG A 131 1.03 9.11 3.23
C ARG A 131 1.34 10.28 4.14
N LEU A 132 1.95 10.03 5.29
CA LEU A 132 2.33 11.07 6.26
C LEU A 132 3.37 12.02 5.68
N GLU A 133 4.46 11.49 5.13
CA GLU A 133 5.51 12.30 4.48
C GLU A 133 4.94 13.14 3.34
N ALA A 134 3.99 12.60 2.59
CA ALA A 134 3.37 13.33 1.50
C ALA A 134 2.37 14.40 1.96
N SER A 135 1.87 14.31 3.19
CA SER A 135 0.85 15.21 3.75
C SER A 135 1.41 16.46 4.47
N VAL A 136 2.58 16.35 5.13
CA VAL A 136 3.21 17.48 5.88
C VAL A 136 4.02 18.43 4.99
N VAL A 137 4.12 18.12 3.70
CA VAL A 137 4.68 19.05 2.71
C VAL A 137 3.68 20.20 2.37
N ALA A 138 2.47 20.21 2.95
CA ALA A 138 1.60 21.37 3.04
C ALA A 138 1.80 22.09 4.39
N SER A 139 2.79 22.98 4.47
CA SER A 139 2.89 23.93 5.59
C SER A 139 1.71 24.93 5.52
N SER A 140 1.21 25.39 6.67
CA SER A 140 0.28 26.52 6.75
C SER A 140 0.94 27.86 6.41
N ALA A 141 2.28 27.91 6.43
CA ALA A 141 3.02 29.05 5.93
C ALA A 141 2.86 29.15 4.41
N PRO A 142 2.63 30.35 3.85
CA PRO A 142 2.60 30.56 2.42
C PRO A 142 3.86 30.02 1.75
N VAL A 143 3.68 29.03 0.87
CA VAL A 143 4.77 28.54 0.02
C VAL A 143 4.73 29.35 -1.27
N GLU A 144 5.81 30.08 -1.55
CA GLU A 144 5.94 30.78 -2.82
C GLU A 144 6.18 29.81 -3.97
N ARG A 145 5.74 30.20 -5.16
CA ARG A 145 6.07 29.46 -6.38
C ARG A 145 7.61 29.39 -6.53
N PRO A 146 8.19 28.19 -6.76
CA PRO A 146 9.63 28.04 -6.93
C PRO A 146 10.17 28.93 -8.06
N LYS A 147 11.31 29.58 -7.81
CA LYS A 147 12.03 30.47 -8.72
C LYS A 147 13.53 30.27 -8.55
N ASP A 148 14.30 30.79 -9.51
CA ASP A 148 15.76 30.80 -9.47
C ASP A 148 16.33 29.39 -9.24
N GLU A 149 17.18 29.22 -8.22
CA GLU A 149 17.81 27.94 -7.88
C GLU A 149 16.78 26.84 -7.55
N LEU A 150 15.58 27.21 -7.05
CA LEU A 150 14.51 26.28 -6.69
C LEU A 150 13.60 25.91 -7.88
N GLU A 151 13.73 26.57 -9.04
CA GLU A 151 12.88 26.28 -10.20
C GLU A 151 13.04 24.83 -10.70
N HIS A 152 14.18 24.20 -10.41
CA HIS A 152 14.48 22.83 -10.78
C HIS A 152 14.29 21.83 -9.63
N ASP A 153 13.93 22.29 -8.43
CA ASP A 153 13.82 21.46 -7.23
C ASP A 153 12.44 20.79 -7.15
N PRO A 154 12.33 19.46 -7.35
CA PRO A 154 11.04 18.78 -7.31
C PRO A 154 10.38 18.78 -5.93
N GLY A 155 11.17 18.86 -4.85
CA GLY A 155 10.68 19.00 -3.48
C GLY A 155 10.05 20.37 -3.24
N ALA A 156 10.64 21.44 -3.77
CA ALA A 156 10.08 22.79 -3.72
C ALA A 156 8.75 22.88 -4.50
N TRP A 157 8.68 22.26 -5.69
CA TRP A 157 7.45 22.17 -6.46
C TRP A 157 6.39 21.30 -5.77
N LEU A 158 6.78 20.21 -5.13
CA LEU A 158 5.88 19.37 -4.34
C LEU A 158 5.29 20.16 -3.16
N ALA A 159 6.12 20.92 -2.43
CA ALA A 159 5.71 21.81 -1.35
C ALA A 159 4.70 22.86 -1.83
N TYR A 160 5.02 23.55 -2.92
CA TYR A 160 4.15 24.56 -3.50
C TYR A 160 2.81 23.99 -3.96
N GLY A 161 2.83 22.87 -4.70
CA GLY A 161 1.61 22.18 -5.13
C GLY A 161 0.77 21.69 -3.96
N ASN A 162 1.40 21.17 -2.90
CA ASN A 162 0.73 20.71 -1.69
C ASN A 162 0.10 21.85 -0.89
N TYR A 163 0.79 22.98 -0.75
CA TYR A 163 0.25 24.18 -0.13
C TYR A 163 -1.03 24.65 -0.86
N LEU A 164 -0.95 24.85 -2.18
CA LEU A 164 -2.10 25.28 -2.99
C LEU A 164 -3.26 24.28 -2.93
N TYR A 165 -2.96 22.98 -2.96
CA TYR A 165 -3.95 21.91 -2.84
C TYR A 165 -4.66 21.97 -1.48
N GLY A 166 -3.91 22.14 -0.39
CA GLY A 166 -4.43 22.20 0.98
C GLY A 166 -5.37 23.38 1.19
N ILE A 167 -4.97 24.58 0.76
CA ILE A 167 -5.81 25.79 0.84
C ILE A 167 -6.90 25.85 -0.24
N LYS A 168 -6.96 24.85 -1.13
CA LYS A 168 -7.92 24.71 -2.24
C LYS A 168 -7.92 25.92 -3.18
N GLN A 169 -6.74 26.47 -3.47
CA GLN A 169 -6.56 27.58 -4.40
C GLN A 169 -5.85 27.12 -5.67
N ASP A 170 -6.16 27.82 -6.77
CA ASP A 170 -5.54 27.65 -8.09
C ASP A 170 -5.28 26.17 -8.47
N PRO A 171 -6.34 25.39 -8.69
CA PRO A 171 -6.20 23.96 -9.00
C PRO A 171 -5.43 23.72 -10.30
N GLU A 172 -5.38 24.68 -11.22
CA GLU A 172 -4.55 24.57 -12.43
C GLU A 172 -3.07 24.63 -12.08
N GLU A 173 -2.68 25.52 -11.17
CA GLU A 173 -1.29 25.66 -10.75
C GLU A 173 -0.83 24.48 -9.89
N VAL A 174 -1.69 23.91 -9.04
CA VAL A 174 -1.44 22.64 -8.34
C VAL A 174 -1.10 21.54 -9.35
N VAL A 175 -1.90 21.42 -10.42
CA VAL A 175 -1.70 20.40 -11.45
C VAL A 175 -0.40 20.64 -12.21
N LYS A 176 -0.02 21.89 -12.49
CA LYS A 176 1.28 22.22 -13.09
C LYS A 176 2.43 21.82 -12.18
N ALA A 177 2.34 22.12 -10.89
CA ALA A 177 3.36 21.74 -9.91
C ALA A 177 3.53 20.21 -9.84
N TYR A 178 2.44 19.47 -9.74
CA TYR A 178 2.49 18.01 -9.73
C TYR A 178 2.98 17.41 -11.05
N PHE A 179 2.61 18.00 -12.19
CA PHE A 179 3.17 17.59 -13.48
C PHE A 179 4.67 17.86 -13.59
N PHE A 180 5.17 18.96 -13.04
CA PHE A 180 6.61 19.20 -12.94
C PHE A 180 7.28 18.08 -12.13
N CYS A 181 6.74 17.75 -10.95
CA CYS A 181 7.25 16.65 -10.13
C CYS A 181 7.25 15.31 -10.88
N LEU A 182 6.18 14.99 -11.61
CA LEU A 182 6.09 13.75 -12.41
C LEU A 182 7.05 13.70 -13.60
N ASP A 183 7.41 14.85 -14.19
CA ASP A 183 8.30 14.91 -15.35
C ASP A 183 9.78 14.96 -14.97
N SER A 184 10.08 15.61 -13.84
CA SER A 184 11.43 16.05 -13.50
C SER A 184 11.93 15.47 -12.19
N GLY A 185 11.04 14.94 -11.34
CA GLY A 185 11.32 14.42 -10.00
C GLY A 185 12.51 13.48 -9.97
N GLU A 186 12.40 12.38 -10.71
CA GLU A 186 13.46 11.36 -10.77
C GLU A 186 14.77 11.88 -11.39
N THR A 187 14.70 12.88 -12.28
CA THR A 187 15.88 13.44 -12.94
C THR A 187 16.72 14.28 -11.98
N PHE A 188 16.07 15.11 -11.17
CA PHE A 188 16.77 16.00 -10.22
C PHE A 188 16.98 15.36 -8.85
N GLN A 189 16.16 14.37 -8.48
CA GLN A 189 16.25 13.67 -7.21
C GLN A 189 16.03 12.16 -7.42
N PRO A 190 17.09 11.34 -7.56
CA PRO A 190 16.95 9.90 -7.70
C PRO A 190 16.14 9.26 -6.56
N GLY A 191 15.20 8.38 -6.89
CA GLY A 191 14.28 7.75 -5.94
C GLY A 191 13.02 8.57 -5.64
N PHE A 192 12.83 9.72 -6.28
CA PHE A 192 11.63 10.54 -6.12
C PHE A 192 10.37 9.77 -6.54
N ASP A 193 10.40 9.05 -7.66
CA ASP A 193 9.23 8.30 -8.15
C ASP A 193 8.83 7.20 -7.16
N ALA A 194 9.82 6.49 -6.60
CA ALA A 194 9.58 5.44 -5.61
C ALA A 194 8.86 5.97 -4.35
N LYS A 195 9.06 7.25 -4.03
CA LYS A 195 8.46 7.90 -2.86
C LYS A 195 7.12 8.57 -3.17
N TYR A 196 6.98 9.22 -4.32
CA TYR A 196 5.89 10.17 -4.55
C TYR A 196 4.97 9.85 -5.74
N LEU A 197 5.30 8.88 -6.60
CA LEU A 197 4.50 8.61 -7.80
C LEU A 197 3.04 8.31 -7.47
N ASP A 198 2.76 7.34 -6.60
CA ASP A 198 1.40 6.96 -6.23
C ASP A 198 0.63 8.10 -5.55
N PHE A 199 1.32 8.87 -4.72
CA PHE A 199 0.74 10.03 -4.05
C PHE A 199 0.29 11.09 -5.08
N LEU A 200 1.17 11.44 -6.02
CA LEU A 200 0.89 12.41 -7.06
C LEU A 200 -0.24 11.93 -7.95
N LEU A 201 -0.20 10.68 -8.43
CA LEU A 201 -1.26 10.10 -9.26
C LEU A 201 -2.61 10.12 -8.54
N ASN A 202 -2.67 9.75 -7.26
CA ASN A 202 -3.88 9.82 -6.47
C ASN A 202 -4.45 11.25 -6.40
N ARG A 203 -3.64 12.24 -6.00
CA ARG A 203 -4.09 13.64 -5.91
C ARG A 203 -4.58 14.17 -7.26
N MET A 204 -3.84 13.88 -8.33
CA MET A 204 -4.23 14.29 -9.68
C MET A 204 -5.52 13.62 -10.16
N MET A 205 -5.78 12.38 -9.71
CA MET A 205 -7.04 11.69 -9.96
C MET A 205 -8.19 12.23 -9.10
N VAL A 206 -7.96 12.80 -7.92
CA VAL A 206 -9.02 13.56 -7.21
C VAL A 206 -9.41 14.81 -7.99
N MET A 207 -8.41 15.49 -8.55
CA MET A 207 -8.58 16.78 -9.24
C MET A 207 -9.18 16.70 -10.64
N HIS A 208 -9.33 15.51 -11.24
CA HIS A 208 -9.74 15.34 -12.64
C HIS A 208 -11.08 15.96 -13.03
N LYS A 209 -11.94 16.26 -12.04
CA LYS A 209 -13.25 16.91 -12.26
C LYS A 209 -13.15 18.42 -12.38
N VAL A 210 -12.09 19.00 -11.82
CA VAL A 210 -11.88 20.46 -11.74
C VAL A 210 -10.94 20.93 -12.84
N VAL A 211 -9.91 20.13 -13.13
CA VAL A 211 -8.91 20.40 -14.18
C VAL A 211 -8.81 19.16 -15.06
N PRO A 212 -8.64 19.27 -16.38
CA PRO A 212 -8.55 18.11 -17.29
C PRO A 212 -7.20 17.35 -17.15
N THR A 213 -6.89 16.86 -15.94
CA THR A 213 -5.63 16.19 -15.57
C THR A 213 -5.40 14.88 -16.31
N ARG A 214 -6.49 14.14 -16.59
CA ARG A 214 -6.44 12.82 -17.26
C ARG A 214 -5.64 12.83 -18.56
N ARG A 215 -5.76 13.89 -19.36
CA ARG A 215 -5.04 13.99 -20.64
C ARG A 215 -3.53 14.01 -20.42
N GLY A 216 -3.04 14.81 -19.46
CA GLY A 216 -1.61 14.91 -19.17
C GLY A 216 -1.04 13.62 -18.55
N LEU A 217 -1.81 12.94 -17.70
CA LEU A 217 -1.43 11.62 -17.16
C LEU A 217 -1.33 10.58 -18.29
N ARG A 218 -2.30 10.57 -19.21
CA ARG A 218 -2.27 9.69 -20.39
C ARG A 218 -1.08 9.94 -21.29
N THR A 219 -0.69 11.19 -21.52
CA THR A 219 0.52 11.52 -22.29
C THR A 219 1.79 10.91 -21.68
N ARG A 220 1.94 10.95 -20.34
CA ARG A 220 3.09 10.36 -19.65
C ARG A 220 3.07 8.84 -19.72
N ARG A 221 1.92 8.22 -19.47
CA ARG A 221 1.71 6.79 -19.68
C ARG A 221 2.06 6.36 -21.11
N ASP A 222 1.60 7.07 -22.12
CA ASP A 222 1.84 6.71 -23.53
C ASP A 222 3.31 6.77 -23.90
N ARG A 223 4.05 7.75 -23.34
CA ARG A 223 5.51 7.81 -23.50
C ARG A 223 6.19 6.57 -22.90
N LEU A 224 5.79 6.16 -21.70
CA LEU A 224 6.31 4.93 -21.07
C LEU A 224 5.93 3.69 -21.88
N GLY A 225 4.69 3.60 -22.37
CA GLY A 225 4.22 2.50 -23.20
C GLY A 225 4.97 2.40 -24.54
N TRP A 226 5.34 3.53 -25.12
CA TRP A 226 6.20 3.56 -26.30
C TRP A 226 7.61 3.06 -25.97
N ALA A 227 8.22 3.53 -24.88
CA ALA A 227 9.54 3.06 -24.44
C ALA A 227 9.56 1.54 -24.14
N LEU A 228 8.50 1.01 -23.54
CA LEU A 228 8.29 -0.44 -23.34
C LEU A 228 8.23 -1.17 -24.68
N SER A 229 7.45 -0.66 -25.63
CA SER A 229 7.29 -1.27 -26.96
C SER A 229 8.59 -1.32 -27.76
N GLU A 230 9.45 -0.32 -27.60
CA GLU A 230 10.77 -0.25 -28.24
C GLU A 230 11.85 -1.00 -27.45
N GLY A 231 11.53 -1.59 -26.30
CA GLY A 231 12.50 -2.27 -25.44
C GLY A 231 13.57 -1.34 -24.86
N THR A 232 13.26 -0.06 -24.69
CA THR A 232 14.17 0.97 -24.15
C THR A 232 13.82 1.40 -22.73
N ALA A 233 12.63 1.03 -22.24
CA ALA A 233 12.21 1.32 -20.87
C ALA A 233 13.08 0.58 -19.86
N SER A 234 13.36 1.23 -18.74
CA SER A 234 13.94 0.62 -17.55
C SER A 234 12.88 -0.18 -16.76
N PRO A 235 13.31 -1.10 -15.87
CA PRO A 235 12.43 -1.76 -14.91
C PRO A 235 11.54 -0.81 -14.09
N ARG A 236 12.09 0.35 -13.71
CA ARG A 236 11.34 1.39 -12.98
C ARG A 236 10.24 2.00 -13.84
N GLU A 237 10.53 2.29 -15.10
CA GLU A 237 9.54 2.84 -16.05
C GLU A 237 8.42 1.83 -16.37
N ALA A 238 8.75 0.53 -16.40
CA ALA A 238 7.75 -0.54 -16.52
C ALA A 238 6.77 -0.53 -15.35
N ARG A 239 7.26 -0.42 -14.11
CA ARG A 239 6.40 -0.27 -12.92
C ARG A 239 5.60 1.02 -12.95
N ALA A 240 6.23 2.14 -13.31
CA ALA A 240 5.53 3.42 -13.42
C ALA A 240 4.37 3.35 -14.43
N PHE A 241 4.57 2.73 -15.59
CA PHE A 241 3.52 2.52 -16.59
C PHE A 241 2.30 1.79 -16.00
N LEU A 242 2.53 0.75 -15.21
CA LEU A 242 1.47 0.00 -14.53
C LEU A 242 0.76 0.85 -13.48
N ARG A 243 1.49 1.65 -12.70
CA ARG A 243 0.89 2.60 -11.73
C ARG A 243 0.00 3.62 -12.44
N TYR A 244 0.44 4.19 -13.57
CA TYR A 244 -0.40 5.09 -14.37
C TYR A 244 -1.70 4.41 -14.83
N ASN A 245 -1.61 3.17 -15.35
CA ASN A 245 -2.80 2.43 -15.79
C ASN A 245 -3.74 2.09 -14.64
N PHE A 246 -3.21 1.72 -13.47
CA PHE A 246 -4.00 1.48 -12.26
C PHE A 246 -4.83 2.72 -11.90
N TRP A 247 -4.19 3.89 -11.75
CA TRP A 247 -4.88 5.13 -11.37
C TRP A 247 -5.83 5.66 -12.45
N LEU A 248 -5.52 5.41 -13.73
CA LEU A 248 -6.39 5.77 -14.86
C LEU A 248 -7.54 4.77 -15.07
N MET A 249 -7.56 3.64 -14.35
CA MET A 249 -8.47 2.50 -14.56
C MET A 249 -8.36 1.89 -15.97
N ASP A 250 -7.18 1.98 -16.58
CA ASP A 250 -6.88 1.52 -17.94
C ASP A 250 -6.18 0.14 -17.90
N ILE A 251 -6.69 -0.82 -17.12
CA ILE A 251 -6.03 -2.13 -16.91
C ILE A 251 -5.86 -2.94 -18.20
N ASP A 252 -6.80 -2.81 -19.14
CA ASP A 252 -6.73 -3.46 -20.45
C ASP A 252 -5.49 -3.01 -21.25
N VAL A 253 -5.00 -1.79 -21.01
CA VAL A 253 -3.78 -1.28 -21.63
C VAL A 253 -2.54 -1.99 -21.08
N SER A 254 -2.52 -2.31 -19.78
CA SER A 254 -1.46 -3.12 -19.17
C SER A 254 -1.42 -4.53 -19.75
N VAL A 255 -2.58 -5.19 -19.85
CA VAL A 255 -2.69 -6.54 -20.42
C VAL A 255 -2.29 -6.54 -21.90
N ALA A 256 -2.72 -5.54 -22.67
CA ALA A 256 -2.32 -5.42 -24.07
C ALA A 256 -0.81 -5.18 -24.25
N MET A 257 -0.18 -4.42 -23.34
CA MET A 257 1.28 -4.25 -23.34
C MET A 257 2.00 -5.56 -23.03
N TYR A 258 1.53 -6.30 -22.03
CA TYR A 258 2.06 -7.61 -21.69
C TYR A 258 2.03 -8.59 -22.87
N ASP A 259 0.93 -8.60 -23.64
CA ASP A 259 0.79 -9.40 -24.86
C ASP A 259 1.75 -8.94 -25.96
N ARG A 260 1.89 -7.62 -26.11
CA ARG A 260 2.80 -7.04 -27.09
C ARG A 260 4.25 -7.41 -26.81
N LEU A 261 4.69 -7.37 -25.56
CA LEU A 261 6.04 -7.78 -25.18
C LEU A 261 6.26 -9.29 -25.44
N ALA A 262 5.23 -10.12 -25.26
CA ALA A 262 5.30 -11.55 -25.61
C ALA A 262 5.55 -11.76 -27.12
N ALA A 263 4.93 -10.93 -27.97
CA ALA A 263 5.08 -10.98 -29.42
C ALA A 263 6.40 -10.35 -29.92
N GLY A 264 7.09 -9.56 -29.09
CA GLY A 264 8.31 -8.83 -29.44
C GLY A 264 9.56 -9.70 -29.63
N GLY A 265 9.50 -10.99 -29.28
CA GLY A 265 10.59 -11.95 -29.47
C GLY A 265 11.39 -12.22 -28.19
N GLU A 266 12.51 -12.95 -28.34
CA GLU A 266 13.29 -13.51 -27.22
C GLU A 266 14.40 -12.58 -26.70
N HIS A 267 14.30 -11.27 -26.93
CA HIS A 267 15.32 -10.35 -26.43
C HIS A 267 15.27 -10.30 -24.89
N GLU A 268 16.40 -10.56 -24.24
CA GLU A 268 16.52 -10.68 -22.77
C GLU A 268 15.84 -9.52 -22.03
N HIS A 269 16.16 -8.28 -22.42
CA HIS A 269 15.53 -7.09 -21.83
C HIS A 269 14.00 -7.04 -22.01
N THR A 270 13.46 -7.51 -23.15
CA THR A 270 12.01 -7.56 -23.38
C THR A 270 11.35 -8.61 -22.48
N GLN A 271 12.02 -9.74 -22.27
CA GLN A 271 11.58 -10.78 -21.34
C GLN A 271 11.60 -10.27 -19.89
N GLU A 272 12.63 -9.53 -19.49
CA GLU A 272 12.71 -8.89 -18.17
C GLU A 272 11.55 -7.91 -17.95
N LEU A 273 11.30 -7.00 -18.89
CA LEU A 273 10.17 -6.05 -18.81
C LEU A 273 8.83 -6.79 -18.74
N ARG A 274 8.66 -7.86 -19.52
CA ARG A 274 7.46 -8.68 -19.48
C ARG A 274 7.28 -9.41 -18.15
N ALA A 275 8.36 -9.87 -17.53
CA ALA A 275 8.33 -10.50 -16.20
C ALA A 275 7.89 -9.51 -15.12
N ILE A 276 8.37 -8.26 -15.16
CA ILE A 276 7.91 -7.19 -14.26
C ILE A 276 6.41 -6.94 -14.42
N LEU A 277 5.92 -6.92 -15.66
CA LEU A 277 4.49 -6.78 -15.92
C LEU A 277 3.70 -7.99 -15.42
N PHE A 278 4.24 -9.20 -15.53
CA PHE A 278 3.59 -10.41 -15.02
C PHE A 278 3.39 -10.37 -13.50
N GLU A 279 4.40 -9.97 -12.74
CA GLU A 279 4.33 -9.87 -11.27
C GLU A 279 3.13 -9.03 -10.82
N GLU A 280 2.91 -7.89 -11.48
CA GLU A 280 1.82 -6.96 -11.16
C GLU A 280 0.47 -7.33 -11.78
N LEU A 281 0.44 -8.19 -12.81
CA LEU A 281 -0.77 -8.56 -13.55
C LEU A 281 -1.25 -9.99 -13.27
N LEU A 282 -0.60 -10.75 -12.38
CA LEU A 282 -0.95 -12.13 -12.07
C LEU A 282 -2.44 -12.27 -11.73
N VAL A 283 -2.96 -11.40 -10.86
CA VAL A 283 -4.35 -11.44 -10.39
C VAL A 283 -5.32 -11.21 -11.55
N GLU A 284 -5.02 -10.23 -12.41
CA GLU A 284 -5.81 -9.85 -13.56
C GLU A 284 -5.81 -10.95 -14.64
N LEU A 285 -4.64 -11.53 -14.94
CA LEU A 285 -4.53 -12.63 -15.91
C LEU A 285 -5.32 -13.85 -15.44
N VAL A 286 -5.28 -14.18 -14.14
CA VAL A 286 -6.10 -15.25 -13.54
C VAL A 286 -7.59 -14.88 -13.57
N ALA A 287 -7.98 -13.63 -13.33
CA ALA A 287 -9.36 -13.15 -13.46
C ALA A 287 -9.89 -13.30 -14.90
N LEU A 288 -9.03 -13.04 -15.89
CA LEU A 288 -9.31 -13.23 -17.32
C LEU A 288 -9.23 -14.72 -17.76
N ARG A 289 -8.94 -15.64 -16.83
CA ARG A 289 -8.78 -17.08 -17.08
C ARG A 289 -7.67 -17.43 -18.07
N ARG A 290 -6.64 -16.58 -18.17
CA ARG A 290 -5.47 -16.79 -19.02
C ARG A 290 -4.47 -17.74 -18.36
N TYR A 291 -4.95 -18.90 -17.93
CA TYR A 291 -4.20 -19.80 -17.06
C TYR A 291 -2.94 -20.37 -17.72
N THR A 292 -2.99 -20.70 -19.01
CA THR A 292 -1.80 -21.14 -19.75
C THR A 292 -0.74 -20.05 -19.76
N ASP A 293 -1.11 -18.81 -20.10
CA ASP A 293 -0.17 -17.69 -20.16
C ASP A 293 0.46 -17.39 -18.80
N VAL A 294 -0.32 -17.52 -17.72
CA VAL A 294 0.16 -17.38 -16.34
C VAL A 294 1.22 -18.43 -16.03
N LEU A 295 0.97 -19.70 -16.36
CA LEU A 295 1.90 -20.79 -16.05
C LEU A 295 3.15 -20.77 -16.93
N ASP A 296 3.02 -20.39 -18.20
CA ASP A 296 4.14 -20.23 -19.12
C ASP A 296 5.05 -19.07 -18.69
N SER A 297 4.47 -18.02 -18.11
CA SER A 297 5.22 -16.85 -17.63
C SER A 297 5.71 -16.99 -16.21
N ALA A 298 5.05 -17.84 -15.41
CA ALA A 298 5.52 -18.17 -14.08
C ALA A 298 6.89 -18.85 -14.14
N GLY A 299 7.13 -19.81 -15.04
CA GLY A 299 8.44 -20.48 -15.13
C GLY A 299 8.98 -20.91 -13.75
N GLU A 300 10.13 -20.35 -13.35
CA GLU A 300 10.79 -20.54 -12.04
C GLU A 300 10.12 -19.81 -10.85
N VAL A 301 9.10 -18.98 -11.08
CA VAL A 301 8.36 -18.26 -10.03
C VAL A 301 7.66 -19.22 -9.06
N VAL A 302 7.14 -20.36 -9.54
CA VAL A 302 6.45 -21.32 -8.64
C VAL A 302 7.45 -22.02 -7.70
N PRO A 303 8.57 -22.60 -8.18
CA PRO A 303 9.65 -23.06 -7.30
C PRO A 303 10.19 -21.95 -6.37
N GLY A 304 10.39 -20.74 -6.89
CA GLY A 304 10.84 -19.60 -6.10
C GLY A 304 9.84 -19.18 -5.01
N LEU A 305 8.54 -19.29 -5.28
CA LEU A 305 7.47 -19.04 -4.31
C LEU A 305 7.47 -20.09 -3.21
N ILE A 306 7.62 -21.36 -3.56
CA ILE A 306 7.77 -22.45 -2.58
C ILE A 306 8.99 -22.19 -1.68
N ALA A 307 10.14 -21.85 -2.26
CA ALA A 307 11.33 -21.50 -1.50
C ALA A 307 11.12 -20.28 -0.58
N ARG A 308 10.37 -19.25 -1.04
CA ARG A 308 9.97 -18.10 -0.20
C ARG A 308 9.07 -18.51 0.96
N ILE A 309 8.14 -19.44 0.74
CA ILE A 309 7.27 -19.99 1.78
C ILE A 309 8.12 -20.73 2.83
N GLU A 310 9.00 -21.63 2.39
CA GLU A 310 9.87 -22.42 3.27
C GLU A 310 10.83 -21.54 4.08
N ALA A 311 11.45 -20.55 3.44
CA ALA A 311 12.31 -19.59 4.12
C ALA A 311 11.55 -18.76 5.17
N ASN A 312 10.29 -18.42 4.91
CA ASN A 312 9.45 -17.73 5.87
C ASN A 312 9.15 -18.59 7.11
N VAL A 313 8.96 -19.90 6.93
CA VAL A 313 8.80 -20.85 8.05
C VAL A 313 10.09 -20.98 8.87
N GLN A 314 11.25 -21.09 8.21
CA GLN A 314 12.54 -21.21 8.90
C GLN A 314 12.89 -19.96 9.73
N ALA A 315 12.50 -18.78 9.26
CA ALA A 315 12.70 -17.53 10.01
C ALA A 315 11.87 -17.46 11.31
N GLU A 316 10.83 -18.29 11.45
CA GLU A 316 9.97 -18.35 12.65
C GLU A 316 10.35 -19.49 13.63
N ASP A 317 11.41 -20.27 13.36
CA ASP A 317 11.80 -21.46 14.16
C ASP A 317 12.45 -21.10 15.53
N PRO A 318 11.99 -21.65 16.68
CA PRO A 318 12.40 -21.21 18.02
C PRO A 318 13.85 -21.49 18.44
N GLU A 319 14.64 -22.24 17.66
CA GLU A 319 16.04 -22.54 18.01
C GLU A 319 16.99 -21.34 17.83
N HIS A 320 16.56 -20.28 17.15
CA HIS A 320 17.20 -18.97 17.28
C HIS A 320 16.66 -18.32 18.56
N GLU A 321 17.45 -18.34 19.64
CA GLU A 321 17.20 -17.74 20.96
C GLU A 321 16.47 -16.39 20.86
N HIS A 322 15.14 -16.44 20.81
CA HIS A 322 14.29 -15.26 20.85
C HIS A 322 14.02 -14.96 22.32
N ASP A 323 14.70 -13.93 22.83
CA ASP A 323 14.43 -13.34 24.14
C ASP A 323 12.91 -13.12 24.30
N ALA A 324 12.38 -13.53 25.45
CA ALA A 324 10.95 -13.75 25.73
C ALA A 324 10.12 -12.44 25.81
N ARG A 325 10.55 -11.38 25.11
CA ARG A 325 9.90 -10.08 24.98
C ARG A 325 9.77 -9.62 23.52
N SER A 326 9.88 -10.52 22.54
CA SER A 326 9.69 -10.14 21.14
C SER A 326 8.21 -9.89 20.82
N PRO A 327 7.85 -8.72 20.22
CA PRO A 327 6.46 -8.39 19.92
C PRO A 327 5.90 -9.31 18.82
N LYS A 328 4.57 -9.52 18.85
CA LYS A 328 3.79 -10.24 17.83
C LYS A 328 4.16 -9.76 16.41
N THR A 329 4.80 -10.62 15.60
CA THR A 329 5.12 -10.51 14.15
C THR A 329 5.15 -9.08 13.58
N ASP A 330 6.35 -8.62 13.22
CA ASP A 330 6.64 -7.42 12.43
C ASP A 330 5.59 -7.19 11.30
N PRO A 331 4.95 -6.02 11.21
CA PRO A 331 4.06 -5.65 10.11
C PRO A 331 4.62 -5.94 8.71
N SER A 332 5.91 -5.70 8.47
CA SER A 332 6.57 -5.98 7.19
C SER A 332 6.53 -7.48 6.85
N ALA A 333 6.79 -8.34 7.84
CA ALA A 333 6.69 -9.79 7.68
C ALA A 333 5.24 -10.25 7.41
N ARG A 334 4.24 -9.55 7.95
CA ARG A 334 2.82 -9.87 7.72
C ARG A 334 2.36 -9.49 6.32
N ASP A 335 2.87 -8.39 5.77
CA ASP A 335 2.58 -7.95 4.40
C ASP A 335 3.23 -8.89 3.39
N ALA A 336 4.51 -9.25 3.59
CA ALA A 336 5.19 -10.27 2.80
C ALA A 336 4.44 -11.61 2.81
N ARG A 337 3.94 -12.04 3.98
CA ARG A 337 3.11 -13.26 4.10
C ARG A 337 1.81 -13.15 3.31
N ASN A 338 1.16 -11.99 3.31
CA ASN A 338 -0.07 -11.78 2.56
C ASN A 338 0.17 -11.88 1.05
N GLU A 339 1.23 -11.27 0.54
CA GLU A 339 1.64 -11.36 -0.87
C GLU A 339 1.88 -12.81 -1.28
N ILE A 340 2.69 -13.55 -0.51
CA ILE A 340 2.96 -14.97 -0.75
C ILE A 340 1.66 -15.79 -0.85
N ILE A 341 0.73 -15.58 0.09
CA ILE A 341 -0.56 -16.28 0.07
C ILE A 341 -1.37 -15.91 -1.17
N VAL A 342 -1.40 -14.63 -1.55
CA VAL A 342 -2.13 -14.16 -2.73
C VAL A 342 -1.56 -14.78 -4.01
N ASP A 343 -0.25 -14.75 -4.20
CA ASP A 343 0.40 -15.34 -5.37
C ASP A 343 0.12 -16.85 -5.46
N ALA A 344 0.31 -17.56 -4.34
CA ALA A 344 0.12 -19.00 -4.28
C ALA A 344 -1.30 -19.42 -4.65
N VAL A 345 -2.34 -18.73 -4.16
CA VAL A 345 -3.73 -19.11 -4.47
C VAL A 345 -4.12 -18.81 -5.93
N HIS A 346 -3.50 -17.81 -6.55
CA HIS A 346 -3.71 -17.50 -7.98
C HIS A 346 -2.99 -18.49 -8.89
N LEU A 347 -1.76 -18.87 -8.55
CA LEU A 347 -1.03 -19.94 -9.27
C LEU A 347 -1.73 -21.30 -9.09
N TYR A 348 -2.25 -21.59 -7.90
CA TYR A 348 -3.12 -22.74 -7.64
C TYR A 348 -4.36 -22.74 -8.54
N GLU A 349 -5.08 -21.61 -8.68
CA GLU A 349 -6.21 -21.52 -9.60
C GLU A 349 -5.79 -21.80 -11.04
N ALA A 350 -4.65 -21.24 -11.47
CA ALA A 350 -4.14 -21.43 -12.82
C ALA A 350 -3.79 -22.91 -13.10
N GLN A 351 -3.09 -23.57 -12.18
CA GLN A 351 -2.76 -25.00 -12.27
C GLN A 351 -4.02 -25.87 -12.38
N LEU A 352 -5.03 -25.62 -11.53
CA LEU A 352 -6.32 -26.32 -11.63
C LEU A 352 -7.02 -26.05 -12.97
N GLY A 353 -6.99 -24.80 -13.44
CA GLY A 353 -7.64 -24.36 -14.67
C GLY A 353 -7.13 -25.05 -15.94
N VAL A 354 -5.87 -25.51 -15.93
CA VAL A 354 -5.26 -26.27 -17.04
C VAL A 354 -5.18 -27.78 -16.79
N GLY A 355 -5.75 -28.27 -15.67
CA GLY A 355 -5.75 -29.70 -15.34
C GLY A 355 -4.48 -30.24 -14.67
N ARG A 356 -3.59 -29.36 -14.18
CA ARG A 356 -2.37 -29.71 -13.41
C ARG A 356 -2.70 -29.91 -11.92
N GLY A 357 -3.57 -30.88 -11.65
CA GLY A 357 -4.12 -31.10 -10.32
C GLY A 357 -3.10 -31.62 -9.29
N ALA A 358 -2.05 -32.31 -9.74
CA ALA A 358 -1.01 -32.82 -8.86
C ALA A 358 -0.11 -31.69 -8.34
N GLU A 359 0.32 -30.80 -9.23
CA GLU A 359 1.11 -29.62 -8.91
C GLU A 359 0.31 -28.63 -8.05
N ALA A 360 -0.99 -28.50 -8.32
CA ALA A 360 -1.90 -27.73 -7.48
C ALA A 360 -2.01 -28.31 -6.06
N ALA A 361 -1.99 -29.63 -5.91
CA ALA A 361 -2.04 -30.27 -4.60
C ALA A 361 -0.74 -30.06 -3.80
N GLU A 362 0.41 -30.15 -4.46
CA GLU A 362 1.72 -29.87 -3.85
C GLU A 362 1.80 -28.44 -3.32
N LEU A 363 1.40 -27.44 -4.14
CA LEU A 363 1.38 -26.05 -3.70
C LEU A 363 0.42 -25.83 -2.52
N VAL A 364 -0.72 -26.53 -2.50
CA VAL A 364 -1.63 -26.51 -1.34
C VAL A 364 -0.97 -27.07 -0.09
N ASP A 365 -0.28 -28.21 -0.20
CA ASP A 365 0.38 -28.86 0.94
C ASP A 365 1.41 -27.92 1.57
N VAL A 366 2.31 -27.35 0.78
CA VAL A 366 3.31 -26.37 1.23
C VAL A 366 2.64 -25.16 1.86
N LEU A 367 1.61 -24.61 1.22
CA LEU A 367 0.95 -23.38 1.68
C LEU A 367 0.19 -23.56 2.99
N VAL A 368 -0.53 -24.68 3.18
CA VAL A 368 -1.31 -24.92 4.39
C VAL A 368 -0.46 -25.37 5.57
N GLU A 369 0.67 -26.02 5.30
CA GLU A 369 1.67 -26.36 6.31
C GLU A 369 2.34 -25.08 6.85
N ALA A 370 2.77 -24.18 5.96
CA ALA A 370 3.37 -22.91 6.36
C ALA A 370 2.35 -21.96 7.01
N PHE A 371 1.12 -21.90 6.50
CA PHE A 371 0.11 -20.92 6.93
C PHE A 371 -1.22 -21.55 7.34
N PRO A 372 -1.25 -22.39 8.40
CA PRO A 372 -2.42 -23.16 8.80
C PRO A 372 -3.52 -22.23 9.35
N SER A 373 -4.42 -21.79 8.47
CA SER A 373 -5.48 -20.84 8.85
C SER A 373 -6.77 -21.03 8.05
N GLY A 374 -7.91 -20.76 8.69
CA GLY A 374 -9.21 -20.80 8.03
C GLY A 374 -9.32 -19.81 6.85
N ARG A 375 -8.50 -18.75 6.83
CA ARG A 375 -8.42 -17.81 5.71
C ARG A 375 -7.78 -18.46 4.48
N VAL A 376 -6.66 -19.16 4.64
CA VAL A 376 -5.97 -19.87 3.54
C VAL A 376 -6.89 -20.94 2.95
N TYR A 377 -7.48 -21.79 3.79
CA TYR A 377 -8.48 -22.76 3.35
C TYR A 377 -9.66 -22.10 2.61
N SER A 378 -10.20 -21.01 3.16
CA SER A 378 -11.29 -20.28 2.50
C SER A 378 -10.89 -19.63 1.16
N LEU A 379 -9.64 -19.23 0.98
CA LEU A 379 -9.13 -18.73 -0.30
C LEU A 379 -9.04 -19.89 -1.30
N LEU A 380 -8.35 -20.97 -0.95
CA LEU A 380 -8.21 -22.17 -1.80
C LEU A 380 -9.57 -22.69 -2.27
N MET A 381 -10.55 -22.81 -1.36
CA MET A 381 -11.91 -23.19 -1.70
C MET A 381 -12.55 -22.25 -2.74
N ARG A 382 -12.39 -20.92 -2.57
CA ARG A 382 -12.95 -19.94 -3.51
C ARG A 382 -12.33 -20.05 -4.89
N HIS A 383 -11.01 -20.25 -4.96
CA HIS A 383 -10.29 -20.41 -6.22
C HIS A 383 -10.66 -21.73 -6.92
N ALA A 384 -10.78 -22.84 -6.18
CA ALA A 384 -11.31 -24.10 -6.73
C ALA A 384 -12.75 -23.95 -7.26
N MET A 385 -13.60 -23.18 -6.58
CA MET A 385 -14.96 -22.89 -7.05
C MET A 385 -15.00 -22.05 -8.33
N ARG A 386 -14.05 -21.12 -8.55
CA ARG A 386 -13.98 -20.30 -9.77
C ARG A 386 -13.74 -21.14 -11.03
N VAL A 387 -12.99 -22.24 -10.89
CA VAL A 387 -12.79 -23.27 -11.93
C VAL A 387 -13.82 -24.41 -11.88
N LYS A 388 -14.88 -24.25 -11.06
CA LYS A 388 -16.01 -25.19 -10.92
C LYS A 388 -15.65 -26.58 -10.37
N LEU A 389 -14.54 -26.70 -9.65
CA LEU A 389 -14.15 -27.92 -8.94
C LEU A 389 -14.77 -27.97 -7.54
N TYR A 390 -16.10 -28.15 -7.49
CA TYR A 390 -16.87 -28.05 -6.24
C TYR A 390 -16.56 -29.16 -5.24
N ASP A 391 -16.28 -30.37 -5.70
CA ASP A 391 -15.92 -31.49 -4.81
C ASP A 391 -14.53 -31.29 -4.20
N LEU A 392 -13.60 -30.70 -4.96
CA LEU A 392 -12.30 -30.29 -4.43
C LEU A 392 -12.47 -29.22 -3.35
N ALA A 393 -13.33 -28.23 -3.58
CA ALA A 393 -13.63 -27.21 -2.56
C ALA A 393 -14.25 -27.81 -1.29
N ARG A 394 -15.07 -28.87 -1.40
CA ARG A 394 -15.56 -29.62 -0.22
C ARG A 394 -14.45 -30.40 0.48
N ALA A 395 -13.59 -31.07 -0.28
CA ALA A 395 -12.46 -31.81 0.27
C ALA A 395 -11.51 -30.88 1.04
N LEU A 396 -11.26 -29.67 0.53
CA LEU A 396 -10.49 -28.63 1.21
C LEU A 396 -11.16 -28.15 2.51
N ALA A 397 -12.49 -28.05 2.53
CA ALA A 397 -13.22 -27.70 3.74
C ALA A 397 -13.07 -28.78 4.83
N GLU A 398 -13.22 -30.05 4.45
CA GLU A 398 -13.04 -31.16 5.39
C GLU A 398 -11.58 -31.27 5.87
N ARG A 399 -10.61 -31.07 4.98
CA ARG A 399 -9.20 -30.99 5.37
C ARG A 399 -8.97 -29.84 6.36
N GLY A 400 -9.44 -28.63 6.06
CA GLY A 400 -9.28 -27.48 6.94
C GLY A 400 -9.91 -27.68 8.33
N ARG A 401 -11.04 -28.40 8.42
CA ARG A 401 -11.63 -28.79 9.71
C ARG A 401 -10.77 -29.78 10.47
N ARG A 402 -10.21 -30.79 9.79
CA ARG A 402 -9.30 -31.76 10.42
C ARG A 402 -8.04 -31.09 10.95
N ASP A 403 -7.46 -30.19 10.16
CA ASP A 403 -6.18 -29.57 10.49
C ASP A 403 -6.29 -28.50 11.57
N LEU A 404 -7.42 -27.78 11.64
CA LEU A 404 -7.56 -26.59 12.50
C LEU A 404 -8.61 -26.74 13.62
N GLY A 405 -9.43 -27.78 13.60
CA GLY A 405 -10.55 -27.97 14.54
C GLY A 405 -11.50 -26.76 14.57
N ASP A 406 -12.02 -26.45 15.75
CA ASP A 406 -13.03 -25.39 15.96
C ASP A 406 -12.55 -23.97 15.60
N LYS A 407 -11.23 -23.74 15.53
CA LYS A 407 -10.64 -22.41 15.29
C LYS A 407 -10.93 -21.85 13.88
N ALA A 408 -11.21 -22.70 12.89
CA ALA A 408 -11.39 -22.28 11.49
C ALA A 408 -12.85 -22.28 11.01
N GLU A 409 -13.77 -22.78 11.84
CA GLU A 409 -15.10 -23.20 11.41
C GLU A 409 -15.90 -22.04 10.78
N LYS A 410 -15.81 -20.83 11.33
CA LYS A 410 -16.60 -19.68 10.82
C LYS A 410 -16.25 -19.29 9.38
N MET A 411 -14.96 -19.28 9.01
CA MET A 411 -14.54 -18.87 7.66
C MET A 411 -14.81 -19.98 6.63
N ILE A 412 -14.50 -21.24 7.00
CA ILE A 412 -14.77 -22.42 6.17
C ILE A 412 -16.28 -22.55 5.94
N GLN A 413 -17.11 -22.42 6.98
CA GLN A 413 -18.57 -22.44 6.86
C GLN A 413 -19.11 -21.33 5.95
N ARG A 414 -18.56 -20.12 6.06
CA ARG A 414 -18.96 -19.01 5.17
C ARG A 414 -18.64 -19.31 3.71
N ALA A 415 -17.52 -19.97 3.43
CA ALA A 415 -17.16 -20.39 2.08
C ALA A 415 -18.07 -21.54 1.59
N LEU A 416 -18.34 -22.54 2.43
CA LEU A 416 -19.24 -23.66 2.13
C LEU A 416 -20.65 -23.21 1.72
N ARG A 417 -21.20 -22.17 2.36
CA ARG A 417 -22.51 -21.60 2.02
C ARG A 417 -22.62 -21.10 0.57
N LYS A 418 -21.49 -20.86 -0.10
CA LYS A 418 -21.46 -20.43 -1.50
C LYS A 418 -21.39 -21.59 -2.50
N LEU A 419 -21.21 -22.82 -2.03
CA LEU A 419 -21.18 -23.99 -2.90
C LEU A 419 -22.59 -24.34 -3.40
N PRO A 420 -22.72 -24.77 -4.67
CA PRO A 420 -23.94 -25.42 -5.10
C PRO A 420 -24.17 -26.73 -4.29
N PRO A 421 -25.43 -27.19 -4.18
CA PRO A 421 -25.75 -28.48 -3.58
C PRO A 421 -24.93 -29.61 -4.23
N ALA A 422 -24.66 -30.68 -3.50
CA ALA A 422 -24.06 -31.87 -4.11
C ALA A 422 -25.03 -32.41 -5.15
N GLU A 423 -24.57 -32.56 -6.41
CA GLU A 423 -25.32 -33.36 -7.36
C GLU A 423 -25.45 -34.75 -6.76
N ARG A 424 -26.70 -35.17 -6.53
CA ARG A 424 -26.98 -36.55 -6.14
C ARG A 424 -26.68 -37.41 -7.35
N VAL A 425 -25.48 -37.99 -7.38
CA VAL A 425 -25.16 -39.05 -8.34
C VAL A 425 -26.14 -40.19 -8.09
N GLY A 426 -27.01 -40.44 -9.07
CA GLY A 426 -27.87 -41.62 -9.25
C GLY A 426 -28.41 -42.28 -7.99
N ALA A 427 -29.63 -41.90 -7.57
CA ALA A 427 -30.50 -42.92 -6.99
C ALA A 427 -30.84 -43.87 -8.14
N ASP A 428 -30.33 -45.09 -8.05
CA ASP A 428 -30.69 -46.23 -8.87
C ASP A 428 -32.17 -46.19 -9.21
N LYS A 429 -32.48 -46.15 -10.51
CA LYS A 429 -33.77 -46.62 -11.00
C LYS A 429 -33.68 -48.14 -11.08
N ASP A 430 -33.48 -48.76 -9.93
CA ASP A 430 -33.74 -50.18 -9.78
C ASP A 430 -35.24 -50.38 -9.72
N ASP A 431 -35.71 -51.07 -10.76
CA ASP A 431 -36.68 -52.15 -10.67
C ASP A 431 -37.92 -51.88 -9.81
N LYS A 432 -38.98 -51.42 -10.47
CA LYS A 432 -40.31 -51.93 -10.17
C LYS A 432 -40.96 -52.44 -11.43
N GLY A 433 -40.67 -53.69 -11.75
CA GLY A 433 -41.65 -54.54 -12.41
C GLY A 433 -42.99 -54.52 -11.65
N ARG A 434 -44.05 -54.11 -12.35
CA ARG A 434 -45.36 -54.76 -12.35
C ARG A 434 -46.24 -54.21 -13.46
#